data_AF-A0A7W7KQW2-F1
#
_entry.id   AF-A0A7W7KQW2-F1
#
_cell.length_a   1.000
_cell.length_b   1.000
_cell.length_c   1.000
_cell.angle_alpha   90.00
_cell.angle_beta   90.00
_cell.angle_gamma   90.00
#
_symmetry.space_group_name_H-M   'P 1'
#
loop_
_entity.id
_entity.type
_entity.pdbx_description
1 polymer ?
#
loop_
_entity_poly.entity_id
_entity_poly.type
_entity_poly.pdbx_seq_one_letter_code
_entity_poly.pdbx_strand_id
1 'polypeptide(L)'
;MTTQSSKKLSHSDIFWWVGTAALVVIGAGSFRVSWAAGLFMIAIAAMISPFVFQKILAKLGIADRIQIRVFITWIAIVGTTIIYMGQLTHLKHQEEARLAAEQKQRAEQAAIAEAEALKVKAANFQANRTAIMADINKSIEAKEVGRADSLLRQQSGITDPELMAATAKYKEMVQKWQDDAKAKSLKAELAKLQPKEYSRAADIYGKLLDLYPGNKAYQVAKDKNSKLADAEEAAAAKRRIEETKQAERTKKIEAQFSGWDGSHRGLERVAKSMMKNPDSFEHVETRYSDKGKYIRVGMTYRGTNSFGAVVPGTIVADFDLEGNLIKIVSQ
;
A
#
# COMPACT_ATOMS: atom_id res chain seq x y z
N MET A 1 60.66 -47.31 -71.91
CA MET A 1 59.92 -48.06 -70.87
C MET A 1 60.15 -47.40 -69.53
N THR A 2 59.13 -46.75 -68.98
CA THR A 2 59.08 -46.37 -67.56
C THR A 2 57.66 -46.65 -67.10
N THR A 3 57.51 -47.76 -66.39
CA THR A 3 56.25 -48.27 -65.85
C THR A 3 55.81 -47.40 -64.67
N GLN A 4 54.71 -46.66 -64.82
CA GLN A 4 53.98 -46.11 -63.67
C GLN A 4 53.10 -47.21 -63.08
N SER A 5 53.47 -47.70 -61.89
CA SER A 5 52.61 -48.51 -61.04
C SER A 5 51.49 -47.63 -60.47
N SER A 6 50.24 -47.90 -60.83
CA SER A 6 49.09 -47.19 -60.27
C SER A 6 48.84 -47.67 -58.83
N LYS A 7 49.15 -46.82 -57.85
CA LYS A 7 48.72 -47.01 -56.47
C LYS A 7 47.19 -47.03 -56.43
N LYS A 8 46.58 -48.18 -56.12
CA LYS A 8 45.13 -48.27 -55.87
C LYS A 8 44.79 -47.40 -54.67
N LEU A 9 43.81 -46.48 -54.83
CA LEU A 9 43.29 -45.67 -53.74
C LEU A 9 42.70 -46.57 -52.64
N SER A 10 43.01 -46.25 -51.38
CA SER A 10 42.40 -46.93 -50.24
C SER A 10 40.94 -46.52 -50.05
N HIS A 11 40.12 -47.37 -49.43
CA HIS A 11 38.72 -47.07 -49.13
C HIS A 11 38.56 -45.78 -48.29
N SER A 12 39.53 -45.50 -47.41
CA SER A 12 39.62 -44.24 -46.67
C SER A 12 39.89 -43.02 -47.55
N ASP A 13 40.72 -43.14 -48.59
CA ASP A 13 41.01 -42.01 -49.48
C ASP A 13 39.79 -41.60 -50.30
N ILE A 14 38.97 -42.58 -50.72
CA ILE A 14 37.71 -42.32 -51.43
C ILE A 14 36.75 -41.53 -50.52
N PHE A 15 36.61 -41.95 -49.26
CA PHE A 15 35.77 -41.23 -48.28
C PHE A 15 36.23 -39.77 -48.08
N TRP A 16 37.53 -39.52 -48.01
CA TRP A 16 38.08 -38.17 -47.84
C TRP A 16 38.00 -37.30 -49.10
N TRP A 17 38.03 -37.90 -50.29
CA TRP A 17 37.72 -37.18 -51.54
C TRP A 17 36.26 -36.75 -51.60
N VAL A 18 35.33 -37.62 -51.17
CA VAL A 18 33.90 -37.27 -51.05
C VAL A 18 33.71 -36.13 -50.04
N GLY A 19 34.36 -36.21 -48.87
CA GLY A 19 34.33 -35.14 -47.87
C GLY A 19 34.91 -33.81 -48.39
N THR A 20 36.00 -33.86 -49.15
CA THR A 20 36.60 -32.68 -49.80
C THR A 20 35.63 -32.05 -50.79
N ALA A 21 35.03 -32.85 -51.68
CA ALA A 21 34.05 -32.38 -52.65
C ALA A 21 32.82 -31.76 -51.96
N ALA A 22 32.32 -32.39 -50.90
CA ALA A 22 31.21 -31.85 -50.10
C ALA A 22 31.55 -30.49 -49.49
N LEU A 23 32.74 -30.33 -48.89
CA LEU A 23 33.17 -29.06 -48.30
C LEU A 23 33.37 -27.96 -49.36
N VAL A 24 33.85 -28.30 -50.56
CA VAL A 24 33.95 -27.34 -51.68
C VAL A 24 32.57 -26.88 -52.13
N VAL A 25 31.60 -27.79 -52.26
CA VAL A 25 30.21 -27.44 -52.65
C VAL A 25 29.55 -26.57 -51.57
N ILE A 26 29.71 -26.92 -50.29
CA ILE A 26 29.21 -26.13 -49.16
C ILE A 26 29.89 -24.75 -49.14
N GLY A 27 31.20 -24.69 -49.35
CA GLY A 27 31.96 -23.45 -49.43
C GLY A 27 31.49 -22.57 -50.58
N ALA A 28 31.30 -23.14 -51.77
CA ALA A 28 30.75 -22.45 -52.94
C ALA A 28 29.35 -21.89 -52.68
N GLY A 29 28.47 -22.66 -52.03
CA GLY A 29 27.15 -22.21 -51.62
C GLY A 29 27.19 -21.07 -50.59
N SER A 30 28.20 -21.09 -49.70
CA SER A 30 28.38 -20.13 -48.63
C SER A 30 28.78 -18.73 -49.13
N PHE A 31 29.32 -18.59 -50.34
CA PHE A 31 29.61 -17.26 -50.93
C PHE A 31 28.39 -16.38 -51.11
N ARG A 32 27.18 -16.98 -51.22
CA ARG A 32 25.94 -16.20 -51.30
C ARG A 32 25.62 -15.43 -50.02
N VAL A 33 26.19 -15.85 -48.89
CA VAL A 33 25.94 -15.23 -47.58
C VAL A 33 27.19 -14.58 -47.01
N SER A 34 28.35 -15.22 -47.15
CA SER A 34 29.65 -14.67 -46.74
C SER A 34 30.76 -15.17 -47.63
N TRP A 35 31.39 -14.23 -48.35
CA TRP A 35 32.57 -14.52 -49.18
C TRP A 35 33.73 -15.05 -48.32
N ALA A 36 33.86 -14.57 -47.07
CA ALA A 36 34.89 -15.01 -46.13
C ALA A 36 34.66 -16.45 -45.64
N ALA A 37 33.42 -16.81 -45.30
CA ALA A 37 33.08 -18.19 -44.91
C ALA A 37 33.28 -19.17 -46.08
N GLY A 38 32.92 -18.76 -47.30
CA GLY A 38 33.12 -19.55 -48.51
C GLY A 38 34.60 -19.83 -48.79
N LEU A 39 35.46 -18.80 -48.71
CA LEU A 39 36.91 -18.97 -48.87
C LEU A 39 37.52 -19.86 -47.78
N PHE A 40 37.10 -19.68 -46.52
CA PHE A 40 37.59 -20.48 -45.39
C PHE A 40 37.27 -21.97 -45.58
N MET A 41 36.07 -22.33 -46.04
CA MET A 41 35.68 -23.71 -46.31
C MET A 41 36.46 -24.34 -47.46
N ILE A 42 36.68 -23.58 -48.54
CA ILE A 42 37.46 -24.06 -49.69
C ILE A 42 38.93 -24.28 -49.29
N ALA A 43 39.51 -23.38 -48.48
CA ALA A 43 40.87 -23.52 -47.97
C ALA A 43 41.02 -24.78 -47.10
N ILE A 44 40.04 -25.06 -46.23
CA ILE A 44 40.06 -26.27 -45.40
C ILE A 44 39.81 -27.53 -46.22
N ALA A 45 38.92 -27.49 -47.21
CA ALA A 45 38.73 -28.60 -48.14
C ALA A 45 40.05 -28.97 -48.86
N ALA A 46 40.80 -27.97 -49.32
CA ALA A 46 42.12 -28.19 -49.92
C ALA A 46 43.11 -28.82 -48.92
N MET A 47 43.04 -28.46 -47.63
CA MET A 47 43.93 -28.97 -46.59
C MET A 47 43.61 -30.42 -46.19
N ILE A 48 42.33 -30.83 -46.26
CA ILE A 48 41.88 -32.21 -45.95
C ILE A 48 42.04 -33.15 -47.15
N SER A 49 42.21 -32.60 -48.36
CA SER A 49 42.43 -33.39 -49.58
C SER A 49 43.57 -34.40 -49.37
N PRO A 50 43.38 -35.68 -49.73
CA PRO A 50 44.36 -36.74 -49.47
C PRO A 50 45.77 -36.41 -49.94
N PHE A 51 45.91 -35.69 -51.06
CA PHE A 51 47.20 -35.32 -51.63
C PHE A 51 47.95 -34.29 -50.80
N VAL A 52 47.25 -33.26 -50.33
CA VAL A 52 47.83 -32.14 -49.57
C VAL A 52 48.08 -32.58 -48.13
N PHE A 53 47.12 -33.29 -47.54
CA PHE A 53 47.20 -33.74 -46.16
C PHE A 53 48.37 -34.70 -45.92
N GLN A 54 48.60 -35.66 -46.82
CA GLN A 54 49.74 -36.58 -46.70
C GLN A 54 51.08 -35.85 -46.76
N LYS A 55 51.22 -34.81 -47.58
CA LYS A 55 52.42 -33.97 -47.62
C LYS A 55 52.63 -33.19 -46.33
N ILE A 56 51.54 -32.66 -45.75
CA ILE A 56 51.58 -31.94 -44.47
C ILE A 56 52.03 -32.88 -43.34
N LEU A 57 51.45 -34.08 -43.25
CA LEU A 57 51.82 -35.07 -42.24
C LEU A 57 53.27 -35.55 -42.38
N ALA A 58 53.71 -35.82 -43.61
CA ALA A 58 55.08 -36.25 -43.88
C ALA A 58 56.11 -35.19 -43.45
N LYS A 59 55.79 -33.90 -43.65
CA LYS A 59 56.65 -32.79 -43.24
C LYS A 59 56.68 -32.58 -41.72
N LEU A 60 55.60 -32.94 -41.02
CA LEU A 60 55.47 -32.85 -39.56
C LEU A 60 55.96 -34.10 -38.83
N GLY A 61 56.30 -35.19 -39.54
CA GLY A 61 56.77 -36.44 -38.96
C GLY A 61 55.70 -37.22 -38.19
N ILE A 62 54.41 -36.95 -38.44
CA ILE A 62 53.28 -37.54 -37.72
C ILE A 62 52.69 -38.69 -38.54
N ALA A 63 52.55 -39.88 -37.95
CA ALA A 63 51.88 -41.01 -38.59
C ALA A 63 50.37 -40.73 -38.75
N ASP A 64 49.76 -41.19 -39.85
CA ASP A 64 48.39 -40.85 -40.21
C ASP A 64 47.39 -41.22 -39.10
N ARG A 65 46.81 -40.18 -38.47
CA ARG A 65 45.73 -40.32 -37.50
C ARG A 65 44.49 -39.67 -38.08
N ILE A 66 43.51 -40.48 -38.44
CA ILE A 66 42.17 -40.08 -38.89
C ILE A 66 41.56 -39.00 -37.97
N GLN A 67 41.85 -39.06 -36.67
CA GLN A 67 41.45 -38.07 -35.66
C GLN A 67 41.86 -36.63 -36.02
N ILE A 68 43.02 -36.42 -36.66
CA ILE A 68 43.52 -35.08 -37.04
C ILE A 68 42.65 -34.48 -38.16
N ARG A 69 42.28 -35.27 -39.18
CA ARG A 69 41.40 -34.79 -40.25
C ARG A 69 40.00 -34.47 -39.72
N VAL A 70 39.46 -35.33 -38.87
CA VAL A 70 38.17 -35.10 -38.20
C VAL A 70 38.21 -33.81 -37.39
N PHE A 71 39.30 -33.54 -36.67
CA PHE A 71 39.48 -32.31 -35.91
C PHE A 71 39.55 -31.06 -36.80
N ILE A 72 40.26 -31.11 -37.93
CA ILE A 72 40.32 -30.02 -38.91
C ILE A 72 38.95 -29.74 -39.52
N THR A 73 38.19 -30.79 -39.88
CA THR A 73 36.82 -30.62 -40.37
C THR A 73 35.90 -29.99 -39.32
N TRP A 74 36.03 -30.38 -38.04
CA TRP A 74 35.32 -29.75 -36.93
C TRP A 74 35.69 -28.27 -36.78
N ILE A 75 36.97 -27.92 -36.85
CA ILE A 75 37.42 -26.52 -36.86
C ILE A 75 36.81 -25.75 -38.04
N ALA A 76 36.66 -26.38 -39.21
CA ALA A 76 36.04 -25.77 -40.38
C ALA A 76 34.58 -25.35 -40.09
N ILE A 77 33.80 -26.29 -39.56
CA ILE A 77 32.37 -26.10 -39.26
C ILE A 77 32.20 -25.06 -38.15
N VAL A 78 32.97 -25.17 -37.06
CA VAL A 78 32.90 -24.23 -35.94
C VAL A 78 33.37 -22.84 -36.39
N GLY A 79 34.48 -22.75 -37.12
CA GLY A 79 35.04 -21.49 -37.62
C GLY A 79 34.11 -20.78 -38.59
N THR A 80 33.49 -21.50 -39.53
CA THR A 80 32.46 -20.89 -40.41
C THR A 80 31.23 -20.45 -39.65
N THR A 81 30.80 -21.21 -38.64
CA THR A 81 29.67 -20.84 -37.79
C THR A 81 29.96 -19.56 -37.00
N ILE A 82 31.18 -19.40 -36.47
CA ILE A 82 31.62 -18.17 -35.78
C ILE A 82 31.64 -16.98 -36.75
N ILE A 83 32.22 -17.15 -37.94
CA ILE A 83 32.25 -16.11 -38.98
C ILE A 83 30.81 -15.70 -39.38
N TYR A 84 29.93 -16.67 -39.56
CA TYR A 84 28.53 -16.43 -39.90
C TYR A 84 27.79 -15.68 -38.80
N MET A 85 27.94 -16.11 -37.54
CA MET A 85 27.34 -15.43 -36.38
C MET A 85 27.82 -13.98 -36.27
N GLY A 86 29.13 -13.73 -36.42
CA GLY A 86 29.70 -12.39 -36.34
C GLY A 86 29.21 -11.44 -37.45
N GLN A 87 29.03 -11.96 -38.67
CA GLN A 87 28.49 -11.15 -39.77
C GLN A 87 27.00 -10.87 -39.60
N LEU A 88 26.24 -11.84 -39.08
CA LEU A 88 24.82 -11.68 -38.80
C LEU A 88 24.56 -10.67 -37.68
N THR A 89 25.36 -10.68 -36.61
CA THR A 89 25.26 -9.70 -35.52
C THR A 89 25.63 -8.29 -35.97
N HIS A 90 26.68 -8.15 -36.79
CA HIS A 90 27.06 -6.85 -37.36
C HIS A 90 25.95 -6.25 -38.24
N LEU A 91 25.29 -7.07 -39.08
CA LEU A 91 24.16 -6.63 -39.89
C LEU A 91 22.97 -6.18 -39.01
N LYS A 92 22.64 -6.95 -37.97
CA LYS A 92 21.59 -6.58 -37.02
C LYS A 92 21.88 -5.26 -36.31
N HIS A 93 23.10 -5.06 -35.81
CA HIS A 93 23.47 -3.80 -35.17
C HIS A 93 23.47 -2.61 -36.14
N GLN A 94 23.82 -2.81 -37.41
CA GLN A 94 23.70 -1.76 -38.42
C GLN A 94 22.23 -1.42 -38.72
N GLU A 95 21.35 -2.40 -38.76
CA GLU A 95 19.92 -2.20 -38.94
C GLU A 95 19.29 -1.48 -37.74
N GLU A 96 19.61 -1.91 -36.51
CA GLU A 96 19.21 -1.23 -35.27
C GLU A 96 19.73 0.22 -35.23
N ALA A 97 20.99 0.45 -35.59
CA ALA A 97 21.56 1.79 -35.63
C ALA A 97 20.87 2.69 -36.68
N ARG A 98 20.50 2.12 -37.84
CA ARG A 98 19.74 2.84 -38.88
C ARG A 98 18.33 3.18 -38.41
N LEU A 99 17.62 2.22 -37.82
CA LEU A 99 16.28 2.43 -37.27
C LEU A 99 16.31 3.47 -36.14
N ALA A 100 17.29 3.40 -35.25
CA ALA A 100 17.47 4.38 -34.19
C ALA A 100 17.79 5.77 -34.76
N ALA A 101 18.64 5.86 -35.79
CA ALA A 101 18.94 7.13 -36.47
C ALA A 101 17.70 7.71 -37.17
N GLU A 102 16.91 6.88 -37.85
CA GLU A 102 15.66 7.30 -38.51
C GLU A 102 14.61 7.75 -37.49
N GLN A 103 14.43 7.01 -36.40
CA GLN A 103 13.54 7.41 -35.30
C GLN A 103 13.97 8.74 -34.69
N LYS A 104 15.28 8.92 -34.46
CA LYS A 104 15.82 10.18 -33.96
C LYS A 104 15.56 11.33 -34.94
N GLN A 105 15.79 11.14 -36.23
CA GLN A 105 15.49 12.15 -37.25
C GLN A 105 14.00 12.49 -37.32
N ARG A 106 13.11 11.48 -37.26
CA ARG A 106 11.67 11.70 -37.22
C ARG A 106 11.24 12.47 -35.97
N ALA A 107 11.83 12.15 -34.81
CA ALA A 107 11.57 12.86 -33.57
C ALA A 107 12.05 14.32 -33.63
N GLU A 108 13.24 14.56 -34.19
CA GLU A 108 13.77 15.91 -34.42
C GLU A 108 12.89 16.70 -35.40
N GLN A 109 12.47 16.10 -36.52
CA GLN A 109 11.56 16.72 -37.48
C GLN A 109 10.19 17.02 -36.86
N ALA A 110 9.64 16.09 -36.07
CA ALA A 110 8.38 16.30 -35.35
C ALA A 110 8.52 17.46 -34.35
N ALA A 111 9.61 17.52 -33.59
CA ALA A 111 9.88 18.62 -32.66
C ALA A 111 10.02 19.98 -33.39
N ILE A 112 10.65 20.01 -34.57
CA ILE A 112 10.73 21.22 -35.40
C ILE A 112 9.33 21.63 -35.88
N ALA A 113 8.56 20.69 -36.41
CA ALA A 113 7.20 20.94 -36.89
C ALA A 113 6.26 21.43 -35.76
N GLU A 114 6.35 20.84 -34.57
CA GLU A 114 5.63 21.29 -33.38
C GLU A 114 6.05 22.71 -32.96
N ALA A 115 7.36 23.00 -32.97
CA ALA A 115 7.86 24.33 -32.66
C ALA A 115 7.38 25.38 -33.68
N GLU A 116 7.34 25.05 -34.98
CA GLU A 116 6.80 25.91 -36.03
C GLU A 116 5.29 26.12 -35.88
N ALA A 117 4.53 25.05 -35.62
CA ALA A 117 3.10 25.14 -35.34
C ALA A 117 2.82 26.06 -34.13
N LEU A 118 3.65 25.98 -33.09
CA LEU A 118 3.56 26.84 -31.92
C LEU A 118 3.86 28.31 -32.26
N LYS A 119 4.85 28.57 -33.12
CA LYS A 119 5.15 29.93 -33.62
C LYS A 119 3.96 30.51 -34.39
N VAL A 120 3.35 29.75 -35.28
CA VAL A 120 2.16 30.18 -36.03
C VAL A 120 0.99 30.45 -35.08
N LYS A 121 0.77 29.56 -34.11
CA LYS A 121 -0.27 29.74 -33.08
C LYS A 121 -0.02 31.00 -32.26
N ALA A 122 1.22 31.25 -31.84
CA ALA A 122 1.60 32.45 -31.11
C ALA A 122 1.38 33.72 -31.94
N ALA A 123 1.70 33.69 -33.25
CA ALA A 123 1.44 34.82 -34.15
C ALA A 123 -0.07 35.10 -34.30
N ASN A 124 -0.89 34.05 -34.47
CA ASN A 124 -2.35 34.18 -34.53
C ASN A 124 -2.95 34.71 -33.23
N PHE A 125 -2.39 34.29 -32.08
CA PHE A 125 -2.76 34.84 -30.79
C PHE A 125 -2.39 36.33 -30.70
N GLN A 126 -1.17 36.72 -31.08
CA GLN A 126 -0.75 38.13 -31.04
C GLN A 126 -1.65 39.02 -31.92
N ALA A 127 -2.05 38.55 -33.10
CA ALA A 127 -2.96 39.27 -33.99
C ALA A 127 -4.36 39.49 -33.38
N ASN A 128 -4.83 38.55 -32.56
CA ASN A 128 -6.17 38.57 -31.94
C ASN A 128 -6.14 38.79 -30.43
N ARG A 129 -5.00 39.23 -29.89
CA ARG A 129 -4.69 39.21 -28.46
C ARG A 129 -5.74 39.92 -27.63
N THR A 130 -6.13 41.12 -28.05
CA THR A 130 -7.11 41.95 -27.34
C THR A 130 -8.46 41.27 -27.21
N ALA A 131 -8.97 40.65 -28.28
CA ALA A 131 -10.26 39.98 -28.27
C ALA A 131 -10.22 38.70 -27.42
N ILE A 132 -9.18 37.89 -27.58
CA ILE A 132 -8.99 36.65 -26.82
C ILE A 132 -8.86 36.95 -25.31
N MET A 133 -8.04 37.93 -24.95
CA MET A 133 -7.85 38.30 -23.54
C MET A 133 -9.12 38.94 -22.94
N ALA A 134 -9.87 39.72 -23.71
CA ALA A 134 -11.16 40.25 -23.25
C ALA A 134 -12.16 39.13 -22.93
N ASP A 135 -12.27 38.11 -23.78
CA ASP A 135 -13.14 36.96 -23.55
C ASP A 135 -12.71 36.11 -22.35
N ILE A 136 -11.40 35.85 -22.21
CA ILE A 136 -10.85 35.12 -21.06
C ILE A 136 -11.16 35.88 -19.76
N ASN A 137 -10.82 37.17 -19.70
CA ASN A 137 -11.04 37.97 -18.51
C ASN A 137 -12.53 38.07 -18.17
N LYS A 138 -13.39 38.28 -19.17
CA LYS A 138 -14.85 38.30 -18.99
C LYS A 138 -15.36 36.98 -18.41
N SER A 139 -14.91 35.83 -18.92
CA SER A 139 -15.34 34.53 -18.39
C SER A 139 -14.79 34.25 -16.99
N ILE A 140 -13.59 34.74 -16.65
CA ILE A 140 -13.05 34.68 -15.28
C ILE A 140 -13.88 35.58 -14.34
N GLU A 141 -14.16 36.82 -14.72
CA GLU A 141 -14.96 37.77 -13.91
C GLU A 141 -16.39 37.28 -13.70
N ALA A 142 -16.99 36.67 -14.73
CA ALA A 142 -18.31 36.04 -14.67
C ALA A 142 -18.31 34.69 -13.92
N LYS A 143 -17.15 34.19 -13.48
CA LYS A 143 -16.98 32.88 -12.82
C LYS A 143 -17.46 31.70 -13.66
N GLU A 144 -17.40 31.82 -14.99
CA GLU A 144 -17.78 30.78 -15.94
C GLU A 144 -16.64 29.77 -16.12
N VAL A 145 -16.44 28.90 -15.12
CA VAL A 145 -15.29 27.97 -15.04
C VAL A 145 -15.07 27.17 -16.33
N GLY A 146 -16.14 26.62 -16.92
CA GLY A 146 -16.05 25.79 -18.12
C GLY A 146 -15.66 26.58 -19.38
N ARG A 147 -16.15 27.81 -19.53
CA ARG A 147 -15.81 28.68 -20.67
C ARG A 147 -14.38 29.25 -20.53
N ALA A 148 -14.00 29.66 -19.33
CA ALA A 148 -12.63 30.11 -19.07
C ALA A 148 -11.60 28.99 -19.28
N ASP A 149 -11.90 27.76 -18.84
CA ASP A 149 -11.02 26.58 -19.06
C ASP A 149 -10.82 26.31 -20.55
N SER A 150 -11.91 26.30 -21.34
CA SER A 150 -11.83 26.01 -22.77
C SER A 150 -11.01 27.04 -23.53
N LEU A 151 -11.22 28.34 -23.24
CA LEU A 151 -10.45 29.44 -23.82
C LEU A 151 -8.96 29.35 -23.46
N LEU A 152 -8.62 29.08 -22.19
CA LEU A 152 -7.23 28.95 -21.75
C LEU A 152 -6.53 27.71 -22.35
N ARG A 153 -7.24 26.58 -22.44
CA ARG A 153 -6.71 25.35 -23.08
C ARG A 153 -6.44 25.54 -24.56
N GLN A 154 -7.30 26.27 -25.26
CA GLN A 154 -7.06 26.62 -26.66
C GLN A 154 -5.76 27.41 -26.82
N GLN A 155 -5.37 28.23 -25.84
CA GLN A 155 -4.12 29.01 -25.85
C GLN A 155 -2.93 28.31 -25.17
N SER A 156 -3.04 27.02 -24.84
CA SER A 156 -1.95 26.25 -24.22
C SER A 156 -0.66 26.30 -25.06
N GLY A 157 0.48 26.37 -24.37
CA GLY A 157 1.82 26.43 -24.97
C GLY A 157 2.28 27.84 -25.40
N ILE A 158 1.40 28.84 -25.43
CA ILE A 158 1.80 30.22 -25.71
C ILE A 158 2.39 30.85 -24.44
N THR A 159 3.59 31.41 -24.57
CA THR A 159 4.25 32.12 -23.47
C THR A 159 4.03 33.64 -23.63
N ASP A 160 2.88 34.12 -23.16
CA ASP A 160 2.53 35.55 -23.11
C ASP A 160 2.29 35.97 -21.64
N PRO A 161 2.86 37.10 -21.17
CA PRO A 161 2.73 37.52 -19.76
C PRO A 161 1.28 37.74 -19.30
N GLU A 162 0.41 38.30 -20.15
CA GLU A 162 -0.99 38.53 -19.78
C GLU A 162 -1.78 37.24 -19.74
N LEU A 163 -1.52 36.32 -20.68
CA LEU A 163 -2.13 34.99 -20.67
C LEU A 163 -1.71 34.18 -19.44
N MET A 164 -0.44 34.27 -19.05
CA MET A 164 0.07 33.63 -17.82
C MET A 164 -0.59 34.23 -16.57
N ALA A 165 -0.73 35.55 -16.51
CA ALA A 165 -1.43 36.23 -15.42
C ALA A 165 -2.91 35.84 -15.34
N ALA A 166 -3.61 35.77 -16.48
CA ALA A 166 -4.99 35.31 -16.55
C ALA A 166 -5.11 33.83 -16.15
N THR A 167 -4.17 32.99 -16.56
CA THR A 167 -4.10 31.57 -16.14
C THR A 167 -3.91 31.44 -14.63
N ALA A 168 -3.04 32.26 -14.04
CA ALA A 168 -2.83 32.29 -12.59
C ALA A 168 -4.11 32.73 -11.86
N LYS A 169 -4.76 33.81 -12.31
CA LYS A 169 -6.06 34.27 -11.77
C LYS A 169 -7.15 33.21 -11.89
N TYR A 170 -7.25 32.54 -13.03
CA TYR A 170 -8.19 31.44 -13.25
C TYR A 170 -7.93 30.29 -12.27
N LYS A 171 -6.67 29.86 -12.11
CA LYS A 171 -6.30 28.81 -11.14
C LYS A 171 -6.67 29.20 -9.72
N GLU A 172 -6.39 30.45 -9.32
CA GLU A 172 -6.77 30.95 -7.99
C GLU A 172 -8.29 30.94 -7.79
N MET A 173 -9.05 31.39 -8.81
CA MET A 173 -10.52 31.37 -8.78
C MET A 173 -11.06 29.94 -8.64
N VAL A 174 -10.55 28.99 -9.45
CA VAL A 174 -10.97 27.59 -9.39
C VAL A 174 -10.63 26.98 -8.04
N GLN A 175 -9.44 27.27 -7.50
CA GLN A 175 -9.04 26.80 -6.18
C GLN A 175 -10.00 27.31 -5.10
N LYS A 176 -10.30 28.62 -5.10
CA LYS A 176 -11.30 29.20 -4.16
C LYS A 176 -12.67 28.55 -4.30
N TRP A 177 -13.14 28.30 -5.53
CA TRP A 177 -14.41 27.62 -5.76
C TRP A 177 -14.42 26.19 -5.20
N GLN A 178 -13.33 25.45 -5.37
CA GLN A 178 -13.17 24.11 -4.79
C GLN A 178 -13.13 24.15 -3.26
N ASP A 179 -12.42 25.11 -2.69
CA ASP A 179 -12.31 25.29 -1.24
C ASP A 179 -13.67 25.69 -0.66
N ASP A 180 -14.43 26.58 -1.31
CA ASP A 180 -15.80 26.93 -0.95
C ASP A 180 -16.75 25.73 -1.01
N ALA A 181 -16.62 24.89 -2.04
CA ALA A 181 -17.40 23.66 -2.18
C ALA A 181 -17.09 22.65 -1.05
N LYS A 182 -15.81 22.46 -0.73
CA LYS A 182 -15.38 21.62 0.42
C LYS A 182 -15.83 22.22 1.75
N ALA A 183 -15.75 23.53 1.91
CA ALA A 183 -16.21 24.21 3.11
C ALA A 183 -17.72 24.04 3.30
N LYS A 184 -18.49 24.08 2.22
CA LYS A 184 -19.93 23.82 2.23
C LYS A 184 -20.24 22.38 2.66
N SER A 185 -19.50 21.38 2.16
CA SER A 185 -19.70 19.99 2.58
C SER A 185 -19.32 19.77 4.05
N LEU A 186 -18.20 20.34 4.52
CA LEU A 186 -17.77 20.30 5.92
C LEU A 186 -18.79 20.96 6.86
N LYS A 187 -19.37 22.10 6.47
CA LYS A 187 -20.44 22.75 7.24
C LYS A 187 -21.71 21.90 7.29
N ALA A 188 -22.05 21.21 6.22
CA ALA A 188 -23.19 20.29 6.20
C ALA A 188 -22.94 19.05 7.08
N GLU A 189 -21.70 18.55 7.14
CA GLU A 189 -21.29 17.50 8.07
C GLU A 189 -21.41 17.97 9.52
N LEU A 190 -20.95 19.19 9.81
CA LEU A 190 -21.06 19.80 11.15
C LEU A 190 -22.51 19.93 11.62
N ALA A 191 -23.43 20.24 10.72
CA ALA A 191 -24.87 20.32 11.02
C ALA A 191 -25.52 18.96 11.33
N LYS A 192 -24.88 17.85 10.95
CA LYS A 192 -25.38 16.48 11.19
C LYS A 192 -24.79 15.85 12.46
N LEU A 193 -23.82 16.49 13.10
CA LEU A 193 -23.20 15.96 14.30
C LEU A 193 -24.21 15.84 15.45
N GLN A 194 -24.11 14.75 16.18
CA GLN A 194 -24.89 14.52 17.39
C GLN A 194 -24.41 15.45 18.52
N PRO A 195 -25.28 15.73 19.52
CA PRO A 195 -24.86 16.45 20.71
C PRO A 195 -23.62 15.82 21.34
N LYS A 196 -22.68 16.66 21.77
CA LYS A 196 -21.42 16.28 22.43
C LYS A 196 -20.40 15.53 21.57
N GLU A 197 -20.57 15.48 20.25
CA GLU A 197 -19.49 15.06 19.33
C GLU A 197 -18.42 16.15 19.17
N TYR A 198 -17.89 16.67 20.28
CA TYR A 198 -16.98 17.81 20.32
C TYR A 198 -15.65 17.53 19.65
N SER A 199 -15.10 16.32 19.77
CA SER A 199 -13.86 15.93 19.09
C SER A 199 -14.02 16.00 17.57
N ARG A 200 -15.08 15.40 17.01
CA ARG A 200 -15.37 15.47 15.57
C ARG A 200 -15.63 16.91 15.11
N ALA A 201 -16.35 17.69 15.91
CA ALA A 201 -16.57 19.11 15.61
C ALA A 201 -15.24 19.88 15.53
N ALA A 202 -14.31 19.65 16.47
CA ALA A 202 -12.99 20.25 16.46
C ALA A 202 -12.18 19.86 15.20
N ASP A 203 -12.24 18.60 14.79
CA ASP A 203 -11.58 18.10 13.58
C ASP A 203 -12.12 18.79 12.31
N ILE A 204 -13.44 18.92 12.20
CA ILE A 204 -14.08 19.61 11.07
C ILE A 204 -13.68 21.09 11.03
N TYR A 205 -13.63 21.77 12.19
CA TYR A 205 -13.13 23.14 12.25
C TYR A 205 -11.64 23.25 11.92
N GLY A 206 -10.84 22.22 12.24
CA GLY A 206 -9.45 22.09 11.78
C GLY A 206 -9.36 22.08 10.25
N LYS A 207 -10.12 21.21 9.58
CA LYS A 207 -10.18 21.15 8.12
C LYS A 207 -10.66 22.47 7.50
N LEU A 208 -11.62 23.15 8.14
CA LEU A 208 -12.07 24.47 7.70
C LEU A 208 -10.99 25.55 7.85
N LEU A 209 -10.10 25.46 8.83
CA LEU A 209 -8.95 26.35 8.95
C LEU A 209 -7.88 26.07 7.90
N ASP A 210 -7.67 24.81 7.51
CA ASP A 210 -6.72 24.49 6.43
C ASP A 210 -7.14 25.14 5.11
N LEU A 211 -8.45 25.23 4.87
CA LEU A 211 -9.03 25.95 3.71
C LEU A 211 -9.01 27.48 3.88
N TYR A 212 -9.14 27.98 5.12
CA TYR A 212 -9.14 29.42 5.42
C TYR A 212 -8.29 29.74 6.66
N PRO A 213 -6.95 29.79 6.53
CA PRO A 213 -6.04 29.92 7.68
C PRO A 213 -6.22 31.20 8.50
N GLY A 214 -6.79 32.26 7.92
CA GLY A 214 -7.06 33.54 8.60
C GLY A 214 -8.41 33.62 9.33
N ASN A 215 -9.22 32.55 9.34
CA ASN A 215 -10.57 32.62 9.88
C ASN A 215 -10.59 32.45 11.41
N LYS A 216 -10.62 33.59 12.13
CA LYS A 216 -10.68 33.62 13.59
C LYS A 216 -11.89 32.89 14.18
N ALA A 217 -13.04 32.88 13.49
CA ALA A 217 -14.23 32.20 14.00
C ALA A 217 -14.05 30.68 14.02
N TYR A 218 -13.43 30.10 12.98
CA TYR A 218 -13.11 28.67 12.96
C TYR A 218 -12.06 28.30 14.00
N GLN A 219 -11.07 29.17 14.23
CA GLN A 219 -10.08 28.97 15.30
C GLN A 219 -10.72 28.92 16.68
N VAL A 220 -11.53 29.93 17.03
CA VAL A 220 -12.25 29.97 18.32
C VAL A 220 -13.17 28.75 18.47
N ALA A 221 -13.86 28.36 17.40
CA ALA A 221 -14.75 27.21 17.43
C ALA A 221 -13.98 25.88 17.61
N LYS A 222 -12.84 25.71 16.94
CA LYS A 222 -11.94 24.55 17.12
C LYS A 222 -11.49 24.45 18.57
N ASP A 223 -10.94 25.53 19.11
CA ASP A 223 -10.38 25.56 20.47
C ASP A 223 -11.46 25.30 21.52
N LYS A 224 -12.65 25.88 21.33
CA LYS A 224 -13.80 25.63 22.20
C LYS A 224 -14.21 24.16 22.18
N ASN A 225 -14.34 23.56 21.00
CA ASN A 225 -14.74 22.16 20.89
C ASN A 225 -13.67 21.20 21.40
N SER A 226 -12.38 21.50 21.20
CA SER A 226 -11.28 20.72 21.81
C SER A 226 -11.39 20.71 23.33
N LYS A 227 -11.55 21.89 23.95
CA LYS A 227 -11.71 22.00 25.41
C LYS A 227 -12.94 21.26 25.93
N LEU A 228 -14.04 21.30 25.19
CA LEU A 228 -15.26 20.57 25.54
C LEU A 228 -15.09 19.05 25.40
N ALA A 229 -14.31 18.59 24.41
CA ALA A 229 -13.98 17.18 24.25
C ALA A 229 -13.18 16.66 25.45
N ASP A 230 -12.11 17.37 25.83
CA ASP A 230 -11.27 17.03 26.99
C ASP A 230 -12.10 17.00 28.28
N ALA A 231 -13.01 17.96 28.44
CA ALA A 231 -13.89 18.04 29.60
C ALA A 231 -14.91 16.88 29.66
N GLU A 232 -15.52 16.49 28.54
CA GLU A 232 -16.45 15.35 28.49
C GLU A 232 -15.73 14.03 28.72
N GLU A 233 -14.51 13.85 28.18
CA GLU A 233 -13.68 12.67 28.45
C GLU A 233 -13.31 12.58 29.93
N ALA A 234 -12.84 13.68 30.53
CA ALA A 234 -12.55 13.72 31.96
C ALA A 234 -13.79 13.44 32.82
N ALA A 235 -14.96 13.95 32.43
CA ALA A 235 -16.22 13.67 33.11
C ALA A 235 -16.65 12.20 32.96
N ALA A 236 -16.50 11.62 31.77
CA ALA A 236 -16.79 10.21 31.51
C ALA A 236 -15.85 9.29 32.30
N ALA A 237 -14.55 9.61 32.36
CA ALA A 237 -13.59 8.88 33.18
C ALA A 237 -13.96 8.92 34.67
N LYS A 238 -14.34 10.09 35.20
CA LYS A 238 -14.81 10.23 36.59
C LYS A 238 -16.06 9.39 36.85
N ARG A 239 -17.03 9.39 35.94
CA ARG A 239 -18.24 8.55 36.05
C ARG A 239 -17.90 7.06 36.10
N ARG A 240 -17.04 6.59 35.20
CA ARG A 240 -16.58 5.19 35.20
C ARG A 240 -15.91 4.81 36.52
N ILE A 241 -15.06 5.68 37.07
CA ILE A 241 -14.41 5.45 38.37
C ILE A 241 -15.43 5.41 39.51
N GLU A 242 -16.45 6.26 39.47
CA GLU A 242 -17.50 6.26 40.49
C GLU A 242 -18.40 5.03 40.39
N GLU A 243 -18.78 4.64 39.16
CA GLU A 243 -19.54 3.41 38.88
C GLU A 243 -18.78 2.16 39.35
N THR A 244 -17.46 2.08 39.11
CA THR A 244 -16.66 0.95 39.59
C THR A 244 -16.58 0.93 41.11
N LYS A 245 -16.37 2.08 41.76
CA LYS A 245 -16.39 2.18 43.24
C LYS A 245 -17.73 1.76 43.83
N GLN A 246 -18.83 2.19 43.22
CA GLN A 246 -20.18 1.81 43.65
C GLN A 246 -20.41 0.31 43.45
N ALA A 247 -20.01 -0.26 42.31
CA ALA A 247 -20.13 -1.69 42.06
C ALA A 247 -19.29 -2.52 43.05
N GLU A 248 -18.05 -2.11 43.33
CA GLU A 248 -17.20 -2.75 44.35
C GLU A 248 -17.79 -2.67 45.74
N ARG A 249 -18.35 -1.51 46.10
CA ARG A 249 -19.04 -1.32 47.38
C ARG A 249 -20.28 -2.22 47.50
N THR A 250 -21.12 -2.27 46.47
CA THR A 250 -22.29 -3.14 46.44
C THR A 250 -21.88 -4.60 46.60
N LYS A 251 -20.83 -5.05 45.91
CA LYS A 251 -20.29 -6.42 46.08
C LYS A 251 -19.85 -6.70 47.52
N LYS A 252 -19.18 -5.75 48.18
CA LYS A 252 -18.79 -5.89 49.59
C LYS A 252 -20.00 -6.03 50.51
N ILE A 253 -21.03 -5.22 50.29
CA ILE A 253 -22.28 -5.28 51.07
C ILE A 253 -22.97 -6.62 50.83
N GLU A 254 -23.18 -7.02 49.57
CA GLU A 254 -23.83 -8.28 49.20
C GLU A 254 -23.10 -9.52 49.76
N ALA A 255 -21.76 -9.48 49.85
CA ALA A 255 -20.97 -10.56 50.42
C ALA A 255 -21.26 -10.81 51.92
N GLN A 256 -21.87 -9.86 52.63
CA GLN A 256 -22.26 -10.03 54.03
C GLN A 256 -23.56 -10.84 54.20
N PHE A 257 -24.33 -10.99 53.13
CA PHE A 257 -25.59 -11.72 53.12
C PHE A 257 -25.40 -13.15 52.58
N SER A 258 -26.28 -14.04 53.03
CA SER A 258 -26.39 -15.40 52.51
C SER A 258 -27.08 -15.38 51.15
N GLY A 259 -26.49 -16.05 50.16
CA GLY A 259 -27.09 -16.19 48.83
C GLY A 259 -28.29 -17.15 48.77
N TRP A 260 -28.60 -17.87 49.86
CA TRP A 260 -29.67 -18.87 49.90
C TRP A 260 -30.98 -18.32 50.45
N ASP A 261 -30.93 -17.61 51.57
CA ASP A 261 -32.09 -17.10 52.31
C ASP A 261 -32.04 -15.57 52.51
N GLY A 262 -30.95 -14.90 52.11
CA GLY A 262 -30.80 -13.46 52.28
C GLY A 262 -30.55 -13.01 53.73
N SER A 263 -30.23 -13.94 54.63
CA SER A 263 -29.87 -13.62 56.02
C SER A 263 -28.53 -12.88 56.08
N HIS A 264 -28.41 -11.88 56.95
CA HIS A 264 -27.13 -11.21 57.20
C HIS A 264 -26.32 -12.02 58.21
N ARG A 265 -25.20 -12.60 57.77
CA ARG A 265 -24.43 -13.61 58.53
C ARG A 265 -23.99 -13.12 59.91
N GLY A 266 -23.58 -11.85 60.00
CA GLY A 266 -23.18 -11.23 61.27
C GLY A 266 -24.36 -11.02 62.21
N LEU A 267 -25.53 -10.66 61.68
CA LEU A 267 -26.72 -10.34 62.46
C LEU A 267 -27.43 -11.61 62.94
N GLU A 268 -27.42 -12.65 62.11
CA GLU A 268 -27.82 -14.01 62.49
C GLU A 268 -27.03 -14.52 63.70
N ARG A 269 -25.70 -14.36 63.68
CA ARG A 269 -24.84 -14.76 64.80
C ARG A 269 -25.19 -14.00 66.08
N VAL A 270 -25.43 -12.69 65.97
CA VAL A 270 -25.86 -11.86 67.10
C VAL A 270 -27.21 -12.33 67.62
N ALA A 271 -28.22 -12.51 66.75
CA ALA A 271 -29.54 -12.98 67.15
C ALA A 271 -29.48 -14.34 67.86
N LYS A 272 -28.80 -15.32 67.27
CA LYS A 272 -28.60 -16.66 67.87
C LYS A 272 -27.90 -16.58 69.23
N SER A 273 -26.92 -15.70 69.41
CA SER A 273 -26.23 -15.52 70.70
C SER A 273 -27.10 -14.96 71.82
N MET A 274 -28.20 -14.29 71.46
CA MET A 274 -29.16 -13.71 72.40
C MET A 274 -30.34 -14.65 72.69
N MET A 275 -30.49 -15.71 71.90
CA MET A 275 -31.58 -16.68 72.05
C MET A 275 -31.25 -17.75 73.09
N LYS A 276 -32.28 -18.19 73.83
CA LYS A 276 -32.14 -19.29 74.78
C LYS A 276 -31.93 -20.65 74.09
N ASN A 277 -32.57 -20.86 72.95
CA ASN A 277 -32.40 -22.03 72.08
C ASN A 277 -31.98 -21.58 70.67
N PRO A 278 -30.66 -21.43 70.40
CA PRO A 278 -30.16 -20.97 69.10
C PRO A 278 -30.54 -21.88 67.92
N ASP A 279 -30.76 -23.18 68.16
CA ASP A 279 -31.10 -24.17 67.12
C ASP A 279 -32.53 -23.99 66.60
N SER A 280 -33.39 -23.29 67.35
CA SER A 280 -34.76 -22.96 66.93
C SER A 280 -34.86 -21.73 66.01
N PHE A 281 -33.73 -21.12 65.66
CA PHE A 281 -33.71 -19.92 64.82
C PHE A 281 -34.18 -20.22 63.39
N GLU A 282 -35.17 -19.47 62.93
CA GLU A 282 -35.64 -19.48 61.55
C GLU A 282 -35.63 -18.04 61.00
N HIS A 283 -34.93 -17.82 59.89
CA HIS A 283 -34.90 -16.52 59.20
C HIS A 283 -36.23 -16.25 58.49
N VAL A 284 -36.74 -15.01 58.57
CA VAL A 284 -37.98 -14.60 57.89
C VAL A 284 -37.71 -13.54 56.84
N GLU A 285 -37.03 -12.45 57.21
CA GLU A 285 -36.76 -11.33 56.30
C GLU A 285 -35.55 -10.54 56.76
N THR A 286 -34.74 -10.07 55.81
CA THR A 286 -33.69 -9.07 56.07
C THR A 286 -33.91 -7.86 55.18
N ARG A 287 -33.75 -6.67 55.74
CA ARG A 287 -33.69 -5.40 54.99
C ARG A 287 -32.44 -4.65 55.39
N TYR A 288 -31.83 -3.94 54.43
CA TYR A 288 -30.71 -3.06 54.74
C TYR A 288 -30.86 -1.68 54.11
N SER A 289 -30.17 -0.69 54.69
CA SER A 289 -30.03 0.65 54.14
C SER A 289 -28.55 1.03 54.18
N ASP A 290 -28.01 1.39 53.02
CA ASP A 290 -26.66 1.93 52.91
C ASP A 290 -26.63 3.38 53.43
N LYS A 291 -25.77 3.65 54.43
CA LYS A 291 -25.55 4.99 55.03
C LYS A 291 -24.21 5.61 54.61
N GLY A 292 -23.56 5.08 53.58
CA GLY A 292 -22.29 5.56 53.03
C GLY A 292 -21.06 5.16 53.85
N LYS A 293 -21.09 5.28 55.19
CA LYS A 293 -19.99 4.82 56.05
C LYS A 293 -20.19 3.41 56.61
N TYR A 294 -21.44 2.99 56.75
CA TYR A 294 -21.87 1.72 57.33
C TYR A 294 -23.19 1.30 56.67
N ILE A 295 -23.60 0.05 56.86
CA ILE A 295 -24.95 -0.42 56.52
C ILE A 295 -25.77 -0.61 57.78
N ARG A 296 -27.04 -0.23 57.74
CA ARG A 296 -28.00 -0.58 58.77
C ARG A 296 -28.79 -1.78 58.31
N VAL A 297 -28.75 -2.87 59.06
CA VAL A 297 -29.42 -4.12 58.73
C VAL A 297 -30.48 -4.41 59.79
N GLY A 298 -31.71 -4.66 59.34
CA GLY A 298 -32.81 -5.15 60.16
C GLY A 298 -33.19 -6.56 59.73
N MET A 299 -33.38 -7.46 60.70
CA MET A 299 -33.74 -8.85 60.46
C MET A 299 -34.92 -9.26 61.34
N THR A 300 -35.91 -9.87 60.71
CA THR A 300 -37.01 -10.56 61.39
C THR A 300 -36.72 -12.05 61.37
N TYR A 301 -36.87 -12.70 62.53
CA TYR A 301 -36.63 -14.13 62.71
C TYR A 301 -37.70 -14.75 63.62
N ARG A 302 -37.76 -16.07 63.67
CA ARG A 302 -38.58 -16.82 64.63
C ARG A 302 -37.68 -17.68 65.51
N GLY A 303 -38.14 -17.93 66.74
CA GLY A 303 -37.43 -18.76 67.70
C GLY A 303 -38.31 -19.25 68.83
N THR A 304 -37.90 -20.33 69.48
CA THR A 304 -38.62 -20.94 70.60
C THR A 304 -38.27 -20.23 71.90
N ASN A 305 -39.30 -19.74 72.61
CA ASN A 305 -39.15 -19.10 73.91
C ASN A 305 -39.06 -20.11 75.07
N SER A 306 -38.88 -19.63 76.31
CA SER A 306 -38.77 -20.47 77.51
C SER A 306 -39.99 -21.35 77.82
N PHE A 307 -41.14 -21.08 77.20
CA PHE A 307 -42.38 -21.84 77.35
C PHE A 307 -42.63 -22.81 76.18
N GLY A 308 -41.67 -22.97 75.26
CA GLY A 308 -41.78 -23.88 74.12
C GLY A 308 -42.58 -23.33 72.94
N ALA A 309 -43.03 -22.08 72.97
CA ALA A 309 -43.77 -21.45 71.87
C ALA A 309 -42.82 -20.74 70.90
N VAL A 310 -43.10 -20.83 69.59
CA VAL A 310 -42.37 -20.11 68.53
C VAL A 310 -42.90 -18.68 68.41
N VAL A 311 -42.03 -17.69 68.59
CA VAL A 311 -42.38 -16.26 68.55
C VAL A 311 -41.50 -15.50 67.54
N PRO A 312 -42.04 -14.47 66.86
CA PRO A 312 -41.23 -13.59 66.01
C PRO A 312 -40.38 -12.65 66.86
N GLY A 313 -39.14 -12.42 66.42
CA GLY A 313 -38.22 -11.41 66.95
C GLY A 313 -37.73 -10.50 65.84
N THR A 314 -37.35 -9.27 66.19
CA THR A 314 -36.76 -8.31 65.25
C THR A 314 -35.49 -7.76 65.86
N ILE A 315 -34.42 -7.65 65.08
CA ILE A 315 -33.17 -7.02 65.52
C ILE A 315 -32.67 -6.09 64.43
N VAL A 316 -32.20 -4.91 64.82
CA VAL A 316 -31.60 -3.91 63.94
C VAL A 316 -30.22 -3.54 64.46
N ALA A 317 -29.22 -3.59 63.60
CA ALA A 317 -27.84 -3.25 63.95
C ALA A 317 -27.12 -2.55 62.79
N ASP A 318 -26.10 -1.77 63.14
CA ASP A 318 -25.21 -1.11 62.19
C ASP A 318 -23.93 -1.96 62.02
N PHE A 319 -23.51 -2.19 60.77
CA PHE A 319 -22.32 -2.95 60.40
C PHE A 319 -21.42 -2.15 59.47
N ASP A 320 -20.10 -2.37 59.55
CA ASP A 320 -19.16 -1.81 58.57
C ASP A 320 -19.24 -2.57 57.22
N LEU A 321 -18.40 -2.18 56.25
CA LEU A 321 -18.41 -2.79 54.91
C LEU A 321 -17.75 -4.17 54.87
N GLU A 322 -17.07 -4.55 55.95
CA GLU A 322 -16.41 -5.81 56.15
C GLU A 322 -17.30 -6.82 56.92
N GLY A 323 -18.46 -6.37 57.42
CA GLY A 323 -19.45 -7.19 58.11
C GLY A 323 -19.26 -7.25 59.63
N ASN A 324 -18.43 -6.37 60.20
CA ASN A 324 -18.23 -6.27 61.64
C ASN A 324 -19.34 -5.44 62.28
N LEU A 325 -19.84 -5.92 63.43
CA LEU A 325 -20.86 -5.23 64.20
C LEU A 325 -20.29 -3.93 64.79
N ILE A 326 -20.93 -2.80 64.48
CA ILE A 326 -20.61 -1.50 65.08
C ILE A 326 -21.46 -1.31 66.34
N LYS A 327 -22.79 -1.47 66.23
CA LYS A 327 -23.72 -1.36 67.35
C LYS A 327 -25.07 -2.00 67.06
N ILE A 328 -25.74 -2.43 68.12
CA ILE A 328 -27.16 -2.81 68.07
C ILE A 328 -28.00 -1.54 68.26
N VAL A 329 -28.98 -1.33 67.40
CA VAL A 329 -29.86 -0.15 67.36
C VAL A 329 -31.18 -0.42 68.07
N SER A 330 -31.79 -1.59 67.84
CA SER A 330 -33.03 -2.01 68.50
C SER A 330 -33.19 -3.54 68.44
N GLN A 331 -33.88 -4.12 69.42
CA GLN A 331 -34.19 -5.55 69.50
C GLN A 331 -35.47 -5.79 70.32
#